data_AF-A0A936RYK8-F1
#
_entry.id   AF-A0A936RYK8-F1
#
_cell.length_a   1.000
_cell.length_b   1.000
_cell.length_c   1.000
_cell.angle_alpha   90.00
_cell.angle_beta   90.00
_cell.angle_gamma   90.00
#
_symmetry.space_group_name_H-M   'P 1'
#
loop_
_entity.id
_entity.type
_entity.pdbx_description
1 polymer ?
#
loop_
_entity_poly.entity_id
_entity_poly.type
_entity_poly.pdbx_seq_one_letter_code
_entity_poly.pdbx_strand_id
1 'polypeptide(L)'
;MLAQRPRTLFVIHRFDTKAIDDSAGIIEVMRPMLASGLLGEHRLISLGRDTADYIGLIEKRIDAVLDESRGEPVVIYGAGAHTRQFSPQFQRLRIAAVADRDASLWGSEVLGHPVISPAQIPEFARHVVISSRAYEEGIERDLCRLHGEHLTIHPLYGRNPDGILRKQWEDEIRATVADFQPDLLVHPGPSARKPRGRLLP
;
A
#
# COMPACT_ATOMS: atom_id res chain seq x y z
N MET A 1 -45.43 -14.67 13.34
CA MET A 1 -44.68 -14.00 12.26
C MET A 1 -43.21 -14.35 12.46
N LEU A 2 -42.58 -15.05 11.51
CA LEU A 2 -41.13 -15.19 11.53
C LEU A 2 -40.55 -13.78 11.36
N ALA A 3 -39.73 -13.34 12.32
CA ALA A 3 -39.03 -12.08 12.19
C ALA A 3 -38.28 -12.08 10.84
N GLN A 4 -38.46 -11.03 10.06
CA GLN A 4 -37.80 -10.89 8.77
C GLN A 4 -36.29 -10.89 9.02
N ARG A 5 -35.56 -11.79 8.35
CA ARG A 5 -34.11 -11.87 8.51
C ARG A 5 -33.49 -10.60 7.90
N PRO A 6 -32.56 -9.93 8.60
CA PRO A 6 -32.02 -8.65 8.16
C PRO A 6 -31.21 -8.81 6.88
N ARG A 7 -31.34 -7.82 5.99
CA ARG A 7 -30.46 -7.61 4.84
C ARG A 7 -29.15 -7.02 5.33
N THR A 8 -28.03 -7.68 5.02
CA THR A 8 -26.74 -7.33 5.63
C THR A 8 -25.73 -6.89 4.57
N LEU A 9 -25.18 -5.70 4.74
CA LEU A 9 -24.04 -5.21 3.95
C LEU A 9 -22.74 -5.40 4.74
N PHE A 10 -21.83 -6.20 4.22
CA PHE A 10 -20.48 -6.36 4.75
C PHE A 10 -19.52 -5.39 4.05
N VAL A 11 -18.76 -4.63 4.82
CA VAL A 11 -17.72 -3.72 4.32
C VAL A 11 -16.38 -4.18 4.88
N ILE A 12 -15.63 -4.95 4.09
CA ILE A 12 -14.44 -5.68 4.56
C ILE A 12 -13.18 -5.10 3.93
N HIS A 13 -12.16 -4.88 4.76
CA HIS A 13 -10.84 -4.44 4.25
C HIS A 13 -10.09 -5.58 3.58
N ARG A 14 -9.56 -5.31 2.39
CA ARG A 14 -8.59 -6.13 1.67
C ARG A 14 -7.20 -5.60 1.96
N PHE A 15 -6.27 -6.52 2.23
CA PHE A 15 -4.87 -6.20 2.41
C PHE A 15 -4.09 -6.64 1.18
N ASP A 16 -3.21 -5.77 0.68
CA ASP A 16 -2.53 -5.87 -0.62
C ASP A 16 -1.88 -7.24 -0.94
N THR A 17 -1.55 -8.04 0.09
CA THR A 17 -0.80 -9.31 -0.07
C THR A 17 -1.65 -10.58 -0.01
N LYS A 18 -2.98 -10.48 0.16
CA LYS A 18 -3.84 -11.67 0.33
C LYS A 18 -5.10 -11.61 -0.53
N ALA A 19 -5.60 -12.79 -0.92
CA ALA A 19 -6.92 -12.91 -1.50
C ALA A 19 -7.98 -12.39 -0.52
N ILE A 20 -9.07 -11.82 -1.04
CA ILE A 20 -10.15 -11.30 -0.20
C ILE A 20 -10.76 -12.40 0.68
N ASP A 21 -10.85 -13.62 0.15
CA ASP A 21 -11.33 -14.82 0.87
C ASP A 21 -10.48 -15.21 2.08
N ASP A 22 -9.24 -14.73 2.14
CA ASP A 22 -8.30 -14.91 3.26
C ASP A 22 -8.32 -13.73 4.23
N SER A 23 -9.18 -12.73 4.01
CA SER A 23 -9.34 -11.60 4.93
C SER A 23 -9.92 -12.09 6.25
N ALA A 24 -9.37 -11.59 7.36
CA ALA A 24 -9.90 -11.84 8.70
C ALA A 24 -11.37 -11.41 8.80
N GLY A 25 -11.77 -10.33 8.11
CA GLY A 25 -13.17 -9.92 8.05
C GLY A 25 -14.09 -10.97 7.40
N ILE A 26 -13.59 -11.71 6.40
CA ILE A 26 -14.36 -12.81 5.79
C ILE A 26 -14.37 -14.04 6.71
N ILE A 27 -13.20 -14.47 7.18
CA ILE A 27 -13.04 -15.73 7.91
C ILE A 27 -13.66 -15.64 9.31
N GLU A 28 -13.42 -14.56 10.04
CA GLU A 28 -13.74 -14.44 11.47
C GLU A 28 -15.09 -13.75 11.71
N VAL A 29 -15.63 -13.04 10.71
CA VAL A 29 -16.87 -12.26 10.87
C VAL A 29 -17.94 -12.69 9.88
N MET A 30 -17.72 -12.50 8.58
CA MET A 30 -18.75 -12.75 7.56
C MET A 30 -19.19 -14.22 7.54
N ARG A 31 -18.25 -15.16 7.43
CA ARG A 31 -18.56 -16.60 7.35
C ARG A 31 -19.30 -17.11 8.60
N PRO A 32 -18.87 -16.82 9.84
CA PRO A 32 -19.64 -17.18 11.04
C PRO A 32 -21.05 -16.59 11.08
N MET A 33 -21.20 -15.31 10.69
CA MET A 33 -22.51 -14.68 10.66
C MET A 33 -23.44 -15.31 9.62
N LEU A 34 -22.94 -15.65 8.43
CA LEU A 34 -23.72 -16.38 7.43
C LEU A 34 -24.06 -17.81 7.91
N ALA A 35 -23.10 -18.50 8.51
CA ALA A 35 -23.30 -19.85 9.05
C ALA A 35 -24.32 -19.93 10.19
N SER A 36 -24.56 -18.81 10.89
CA SER A 36 -25.61 -18.74 11.93
C SER A 36 -27.02 -18.95 11.37
N GLY A 37 -27.24 -18.76 10.07
CA GLY A 37 -28.55 -18.83 9.44
C GLY A 37 -29.52 -17.71 9.85
N LEU A 38 -29.04 -16.72 10.61
CA LEU A 38 -29.85 -15.59 11.10
C LEU A 38 -29.97 -14.44 10.09
N LEU A 39 -29.11 -14.42 9.07
CA LEU A 39 -29.10 -13.36 8.06
C LEU A 39 -29.99 -13.69 6.86
N GLY A 40 -30.50 -12.63 6.22
CA GLY A 40 -31.26 -12.70 4.98
C GLY A 40 -30.36 -12.52 3.76
N GLU A 41 -30.81 -11.70 2.81
CA GLU A 41 -30.00 -11.28 1.67
C GLU A 41 -28.73 -10.55 2.16
N HIS A 42 -27.60 -10.74 1.49
CA HIS A 42 -26.36 -10.07 1.86
C HIS A 42 -25.58 -9.59 0.64
N ARG A 43 -24.79 -8.54 0.84
CA ARG A 43 -23.82 -8.03 -0.13
C ARG A 43 -22.48 -7.76 0.55
N LEU A 44 -21.42 -7.76 -0.25
CA LEU A 44 -20.06 -7.50 0.20
C LEU A 44 -19.47 -6.35 -0.64
N ILE A 45 -18.94 -5.34 0.05
CA ILE A 45 -18.00 -4.36 -0.51
C ILE A 45 -16.63 -4.67 0.07
N SER A 46 -15.64 -4.78 -0.80
CA SER A 46 -14.24 -4.98 -0.42
C SER A 46 -13.49 -3.66 -0.54
N LEU A 47 -13.03 -3.10 0.58
CA LEU A 47 -12.24 -1.87 0.62
C LEU A 47 -10.75 -2.19 0.64
N GLY A 48 -10.02 -1.77 -0.37
CA GLY A 48 -8.57 -1.98 -0.45
C GLY A 48 -8.13 -1.91 -1.90
N ARG A 49 -6.83 -1.73 -2.12
CA ARG A 49 -6.30 -1.70 -3.48
C ARG A 49 -5.95 -3.12 -3.91
N ASP A 50 -6.20 -3.43 -5.18
CA ASP A 50 -5.49 -4.51 -5.83
C ASP A 50 -4.08 -4.01 -6.21
N THR A 51 -3.13 -4.92 -6.37
CA THR A 51 -1.83 -4.59 -6.96
C THR A 51 -2.01 -3.91 -8.33
N ALA A 52 -3.06 -4.27 -9.07
CA ALA A 52 -3.42 -3.64 -10.35
C ALA A 52 -3.70 -2.13 -10.23
N ASP A 53 -4.34 -1.66 -9.15
CA ASP A 53 -4.64 -0.24 -8.96
C ASP A 53 -3.38 0.59 -8.70
N TYR A 54 -2.34 -0.06 -8.17
CA TYR A 54 -1.04 0.57 -8.01
C TYR A 54 -0.29 0.66 -9.32
N ILE A 55 -0.35 -0.35 -10.19
CA ILE A 55 0.45 -0.40 -11.41
C ILE A 55 0.28 0.88 -12.22
N GLY A 56 -0.94 1.30 -12.52
CA GLY A 56 -1.18 2.52 -13.30
C GLY A 56 -0.72 3.82 -12.61
N LEU A 57 -0.77 3.87 -11.27
CA LEU A 57 -0.23 5.00 -10.50
C LEU A 57 1.30 5.01 -10.55
N ILE A 58 1.92 3.85 -10.33
CA ILE A 58 3.37 3.67 -10.37
C ILE A 58 3.88 4.01 -11.76
N GLU A 59 3.26 3.49 -12.82
CA GLU A 59 3.65 3.76 -14.21
C GLU A 59 3.66 5.25 -14.51
N LYS A 60 2.58 5.97 -14.19
CA LYS A 60 2.50 7.43 -14.37
C LYS A 60 3.59 8.17 -13.60
N ARG A 61 3.95 7.69 -12.40
CA ARG A 61 5.04 8.29 -11.62
C ARG A 61 6.41 7.99 -12.20
N ILE A 62 6.64 6.77 -12.67
CA ILE A 62 7.88 6.42 -13.37
C ILE A 62 8.03 7.24 -14.66
N ASP A 63 6.95 7.47 -15.41
CA ASP A 63 6.96 8.33 -16.59
C ASP A 63 7.40 9.77 -16.23
N ALA A 64 6.82 10.35 -15.18
CA ALA A 64 7.22 11.67 -14.71
C ALA A 64 8.69 11.71 -14.27
N VAL A 65 9.17 10.67 -13.57
CA VAL A 65 10.58 10.57 -13.15
C VAL A 65 11.51 10.46 -14.37
N LEU A 66 11.12 9.74 -15.42
CA LEU A 66 11.89 9.64 -16.65
C LEU A 66 12.04 11.00 -17.32
N ASP A 67 10.94 11.76 -17.42
CA ASP A 67 10.93 13.09 -18.01
C ASP A 67 11.77 14.09 -17.19
N GLU A 68 11.65 14.05 -15.86
CA GLU A 68 12.36 14.95 -14.96
C GLU A 68 13.85 14.61 -14.81
N SER A 69 14.20 13.32 -14.78
CA SER A 69 15.61 12.88 -14.68
C SER A 69 16.37 12.98 -16.00
N ARG A 70 15.66 13.04 -17.14
CA ARG A 70 16.29 13.13 -18.48
C ARG A 70 17.37 12.07 -18.73
N GLY A 71 17.19 10.88 -18.16
CA GLY A 71 18.15 9.76 -18.27
C GLY A 71 19.35 9.83 -17.33
N GLU A 72 19.40 10.79 -16.41
CA GLU A 72 20.36 10.81 -15.31
C GLU A 72 20.14 9.61 -14.37
N PRO A 73 21.19 9.15 -13.67
CA PRO A 73 21.05 8.06 -12.72
C PRO A 73 20.08 8.38 -11.58
N VAL A 74 19.40 7.35 -11.08
CA VAL A 74 18.41 7.44 -10.00
C VAL A 74 18.76 6.46 -8.89
N VAL A 75 18.54 6.86 -7.63
CA VAL A 75 18.53 5.94 -6.48
C VAL A 75 17.11 5.60 -6.09
N ILE A 76 16.82 4.32 -5.83
CA ILE A 76 15.54 3.92 -5.25
C ILE A 76 15.67 3.85 -3.72
N TYR A 77 14.87 4.59 -2.98
CA TYR A 77 14.84 4.51 -1.52
C TYR A 77 13.79 3.49 -1.05
N GLY A 78 14.26 2.44 -0.40
CA GLY A 78 13.49 1.32 0.13
C GLY A 78 13.89 0.00 -0.54
N ALA A 79 14.45 -0.93 0.24
CA ALA A 79 14.86 -2.27 -0.19
C ALA A 79 13.77 -3.35 0.06
N GLY A 80 12.54 -2.91 0.36
CA GLY A 80 11.44 -3.75 0.80
C GLY A 80 10.66 -4.47 -0.31
N ALA A 81 9.55 -5.09 0.08
CA ALA A 81 8.70 -5.89 -0.81
C ALA A 81 8.15 -5.10 -2.00
N HIS A 82 7.76 -3.83 -1.80
CA HIS A 82 7.23 -2.99 -2.89
C HIS A 82 8.27 -2.73 -3.97
N THR A 83 9.52 -2.49 -3.60
CA THR A 83 10.62 -2.31 -4.56
C THR A 83 10.80 -3.54 -5.45
N ARG A 84 10.68 -4.74 -4.85
CA ARG A 84 10.73 -6.00 -5.60
C ARG A 84 9.50 -6.22 -6.46
N GLN A 85 8.33 -5.92 -5.93
CA GLN A 85 7.03 -6.07 -6.60
C GLN A 85 6.93 -5.21 -7.85
N PHE A 86 7.40 -3.97 -7.80
CA PHE A 86 7.38 -3.03 -8.94
C PHE A 86 8.71 -2.99 -9.71
N SER A 87 9.52 -4.05 -9.60
CA SER A 87 10.76 -4.22 -10.38
C SER A 87 10.56 -3.98 -11.89
N PRO A 88 9.51 -4.51 -12.56
CA PRO A 88 9.30 -4.26 -13.98
C PRO A 88 9.18 -2.77 -14.33
N GLN A 89 8.57 -1.97 -13.46
CA GLN A 89 8.45 -0.52 -13.65
C GLN A 89 9.78 0.18 -13.38
N PHE A 90 10.51 -0.21 -12.33
CA PHE A 90 11.80 0.40 -11.99
C PHE A 90 12.90 0.10 -13.01
N GLN A 91 12.87 -1.04 -13.69
CA GLN A 91 13.83 -1.40 -14.75
C GLN A 91 13.86 -0.40 -15.91
N ARG A 92 12.83 0.45 -16.04
CA ARG A 92 12.79 1.54 -17.02
C ARG A 92 13.73 2.70 -16.65
N LEU A 93 14.05 2.85 -15.37
CA LEU A 93 14.95 3.88 -14.86
C LEU A 93 16.41 3.45 -14.95
N ARG A 94 17.31 4.43 -15.03
CA ARG A 94 18.75 4.20 -14.89
C ARG A 94 19.14 4.11 -13.41
N ILE A 95 18.91 2.97 -12.78
CA ILE A 95 19.16 2.78 -11.35
C ILE A 95 20.67 2.70 -11.07
N ALA A 96 21.17 3.53 -10.16
CA ALA A 96 22.56 3.49 -9.69
C ALA A 96 22.73 2.64 -8.43
N ALA A 97 21.79 2.75 -7.49
CA ALA A 97 21.79 2.03 -6.22
C ALA A 97 20.39 1.98 -5.60
N VAL A 98 20.24 1.16 -4.56
CA VAL A 98 19.07 1.16 -3.67
C VAL A 98 19.49 1.71 -2.31
N ALA A 99 18.83 2.70 -1.77
CA ALA A 99 19.09 3.18 -0.41
C ALA A 99 18.10 2.55 0.58
N ASP A 100 18.55 2.15 1.76
CA ASP A 100 17.64 1.77 2.85
C ASP A 100 18.20 2.24 4.20
N ARG A 101 17.33 2.50 5.18
CA ARG A 101 17.74 2.86 6.54
C ARG A 101 18.25 1.67 7.34
N ASP A 102 17.88 0.45 6.95
CA ASP A 102 18.30 -0.76 7.63
C ASP A 102 19.77 -1.07 7.31
N ALA A 103 20.64 -0.78 8.29
CA ALA A 103 22.08 -0.99 8.15
C ALA A 103 22.48 -2.45 7.92
N SER A 104 21.63 -3.41 8.27
CA SER A 104 21.88 -4.83 7.98
C SER A 104 21.83 -5.17 6.49
N LEU A 105 21.22 -4.29 5.67
CA LEU A 105 21.14 -4.46 4.23
C LEU A 105 22.31 -3.79 3.49
N TRP A 106 23.08 -2.90 4.12
CA TRP A 106 24.11 -2.15 3.42
C TRP A 106 25.23 -3.05 2.89
N GLY A 107 25.60 -2.85 1.62
CA GLY A 107 26.53 -3.70 0.89
C GLY A 107 25.92 -4.98 0.30
N SER A 108 24.66 -5.30 0.62
CA SER A 108 23.90 -6.34 -0.10
C SER A 108 23.40 -5.83 -1.45
N GLU A 109 22.69 -6.68 -2.20
CA GLU A 109 22.09 -6.32 -3.48
C GLU A 109 20.57 -6.47 -3.49
N VAL A 110 19.91 -5.51 -4.14
CA VAL A 110 18.47 -5.52 -4.43
C VAL A 110 18.29 -5.17 -5.89
N LEU A 111 17.58 -6.03 -6.63
CA LEU A 111 17.39 -5.90 -8.08
C LEU A 111 18.71 -5.83 -8.88
N GLY A 112 19.80 -6.41 -8.36
CA GLY A 112 21.13 -6.35 -8.97
C GLY A 112 21.86 -5.03 -8.75
N HIS A 113 21.38 -4.17 -7.84
CA HIS A 113 22.01 -2.91 -7.48
C HIS A 113 22.46 -2.93 -6.01
N PRO A 114 23.60 -2.29 -5.68
CA PRO A 114 24.08 -2.25 -4.31
C PRO A 114 23.12 -1.50 -3.41
N VAL A 115 22.94 -2.00 -2.19
CA VAL A 115 22.21 -1.32 -1.14
C VAL A 115 23.15 -0.41 -0.37
N ILE A 116 22.84 0.88 -0.32
CA ILE A 116 23.66 1.92 0.29
C ILE A 116 22.94 2.58 1.48
N SER A 117 23.71 3.27 2.32
CA SER A 117 23.14 4.11 3.36
C SER A 117 22.50 5.38 2.77
N PRO A 118 21.51 6.00 3.44
CA PRO A 118 20.91 7.25 2.98
C PRO A 118 21.91 8.40 2.81
N ALA A 119 22.99 8.41 3.58
CA ALA A 119 24.02 9.45 3.51
C ALA A 119 24.83 9.40 2.21
N GLN A 120 24.95 8.23 1.58
CA GLN A 120 25.74 8.03 0.37
C GLN A 120 24.98 8.38 -0.92
N ILE A 121 23.67 8.64 -0.85
CA ILE A 121 22.83 8.89 -2.03
C ILE A 121 23.44 9.91 -3.01
N PRO A 122 23.96 11.09 -2.57
CA PRO A 122 24.49 12.09 -3.49
C PRO A 122 25.72 11.62 -4.29
N GLU A 123 26.43 10.58 -3.84
CA GLU A 123 27.56 9.99 -4.57
C GLU A 123 27.10 9.17 -5.79
N PHE A 124 25.84 8.71 -5.77
CA PHE A 124 25.29 7.81 -6.79
C PHE A 124 24.31 8.50 -7.73
N ALA A 125 23.49 9.42 -7.22
CA ALA A 125 22.47 10.10 -8.01
C ALA A 125 22.01 11.40 -7.35
N ARG A 126 21.56 12.34 -8.20
CA ARG A 126 20.78 13.50 -7.77
C ARG A 126 19.30 13.18 -7.59
N HIS A 127 18.78 12.22 -8.35
CA HIS A 127 17.36 11.85 -8.31
C HIS A 127 17.13 10.67 -7.37
N VAL A 128 16.10 10.78 -6.52
CA VAL A 128 15.72 9.70 -5.60
C VAL A 128 14.24 9.38 -5.73
N VAL A 129 13.91 8.12 -5.98
CA VAL A 129 12.51 7.65 -5.98
C VAL A 129 12.23 6.94 -4.66
N ILE A 130 11.22 7.39 -3.92
CA ILE A 130 10.87 6.76 -2.63
C ILE A 130 9.87 5.62 -2.85
N SER A 131 10.33 4.38 -2.68
CA SER A 131 9.53 3.16 -2.79
C SER A 131 9.15 2.62 -1.40
N SER A 132 8.40 3.42 -0.64
CA SER A 132 7.93 3.02 0.70
C SER A 132 6.57 3.61 1.04
N ARG A 133 5.48 2.86 0.79
CA ARG A 133 4.10 3.33 1.03
C ARG A 133 3.88 3.82 2.47
N ALA A 134 4.36 3.06 3.46
CA ALA A 134 4.05 3.32 4.86
C ALA A 134 4.82 4.50 5.48
N TYR A 135 5.95 4.89 4.86
CA TYR A 135 6.86 5.87 5.46
C TYR A 135 7.31 6.97 4.49
N GLU A 136 6.68 7.08 3.31
CA GLU A 136 7.11 7.97 2.23
C GLU A 136 7.35 9.41 2.69
N GLU A 137 6.36 10.03 3.34
CA GLU A 137 6.48 11.41 3.84
C GLU A 137 7.56 11.57 4.91
N GLY A 138 7.75 10.53 5.75
CA GLY A 138 8.81 10.52 6.76
C GLY A 138 10.18 10.52 6.09
N ILE A 139 10.36 9.64 5.10
CA ILE A 139 11.58 9.50 4.32
C ILE A 139 11.87 10.79 3.54
N GLU A 140 10.87 11.37 2.88
CA GLU A 140 11.01 12.64 2.15
C GLU A 140 11.56 13.74 3.06
N ARG A 141 10.95 13.93 4.24
CA ARG A 141 11.43 14.92 5.22
C ARG A 141 12.85 14.64 5.70
N ASP A 142 13.18 13.38 5.97
CA ASP A 142 14.50 13.01 6.46
C ASP A 142 15.57 13.22 5.39
N LEU A 143 15.27 12.90 4.12
CA LEU A 143 16.16 13.16 2.98
C LEU A 143 16.34 14.66 2.73
N CYS A 144 15.26 15.45 2.78
CA CYS A 144 15.34 16.91 2.70
C CYS A 144 16.20 17.49 3.83
N ARG A 145 16.09 16.97 5.06
CA ARG A 145 16.92 17.41 6.18
C ARG A 145 18.39 17.02 5.98
N LEU A 146 18.64 15.82 5.49
CA LEU A 146 19.98 15.26 5.36
C LEU A 146 20.77 15.90 4.21
N HIS A 147 20.10 16.18 3.09
CA HIS A 147 20.75 16.57 1.83
C HIS A 147 20.28 17.91 1.26
N GLY A 148 19.24 18.54 1.83
CA GLY A 148 18.73 19.81 1.35
C GLY A 148 18.37 19.78 -0.15
N GLU A 149 18.83 20.79 -0.88
CA GLU A 149 18.56 20.98 -2.31
C GLU A 149 19.46 20.13 -3.22
N HIS A 150 20.37 19.34 -2.66
CA HIS A 150 21.26 18.48 -3.45
C HIS A 150 20.54 17.31 -4.11
N LEU A 151 19.32 16.98 -3.67
CA LEU A 151 18.53 15.90 -4.21
C LEU A 151 17.21 16.40 -4.80
N THR A 152 16.83 15.80 -5.92
CA THR A 152 15.46 15.86 -6.46
C THR A 152 14.72 14.61 -6.00
N ILE A 153 13.76 14.78 -5.09
CA ILE A 153 13.04 13.67 -4.48
C ILE A 153 11.71 13.44 -5.20
N HIS A 154 11.45 12.19 -5.53
CA HIS A 154 10.29 11.70 -6.27
C HIS A 154 9.48 10.74 -5.40
N PRO A 155 8.47 11.22 -4.67
CA PRO A 155 7.51 10.36 -3.98
C PRO A 155 6.71 9.54 -5.00
N LEU A 156 6.66 8.23 -4.81
CA LEU A 156 5.98 7.30 -5.69
C LEU A 156 4.46 7.23 -5.43
N TYR A 157 4.04 7.42 -4.17
CA TYR A 157 2.64 7.31 -3.76
C TYR A 157 1.96 8.68 -3.57
N GLY A 158 2.74 9.71 -3.24
CA GLY A 158 2.30 11.09 -3.01
C GLY A 158 1.68 11.30 -1.64
N ARG A 159 1.37 12.57 -1.30
CA ARG A 159 0.57 12.90 -0.12
C ARG A 159 -0.86 12.46 -0.38
N ASN A 160 -1.32 11.46 0.39
CA ASN A 160 -2.69 10.95 0.36
C ASN A 160 -3.07 10.07 -0.86
N PRO A 161 -2.37 8.93 -1.10
CA PRO A 161 -2.83 7.93 -2.06
C PRO A 161 -4.24 7.43 -1.70
N ASP A 162 -4.61 7.48 -0.43
CA ASP A 162 -5.89 7.02 0.08
C ASP A 162 -7.01 8.07 -0.02
N GLY A 163 -6.74 9.33 -0.39
CA GLY A 163 -7.75 10.41 -0.39
C GLY A 163 -8.74 10.32 -1.55
N ILE A 164 -8.22 10.10 -2.77
CA ILE A 164 -9.06 9.86 -3.95
C ILE A 164 -9.81 8.55 -3.81
N LEU A 165 -9.14 7.51 -3.29
CA LEU A 165 -9.76 6.21 -3.06
C LEU A 165 -10.78 6.22 -1.96
N ARG A 166 -10.52 6.96 -0.88
CA ARG A 166 -11.49 7.14 0.20
C ARG A 166 -12.76 7.74 -0.35
N LYS A 167 -12.67 8.74 -1.23
CA LYS A 167 -13.85 9.31 -1.88
C LYS A 167 -14.57 8.27 -2.75
N GLN A 168 -13.84 7.50 -3.55
CA GLN A 168 -14.43 6.43 -4.38
C GLN A 168 -15.11 5.35 -3.53
N TRP A 169 -14.49 4.93 -2.42
CA TRP A 169 -15.07 3.97 -1.47
C TRP A 169 -16.29 4.56 -0.75
N GLU A 170 -16.23 5.82 -0.33
CA GLU A 170 -17.37 6.52 0.26
C GLU A 170 -18.54 6.60 -0.72
N ASP A 171 -18.27 6.88 -2.00
CA ASP A 171 -19.27 6.93 -3.06
C ASP A 171 -19.85 5.53 -3.35
N GLU A 172 -19.02 4.48 -3.41
CA GLU A 172 -19.44 3.09 -3.62
C GLU A 172 -20.30 2.56 -2.46
N ILE A 173 -19.87 2.80 -1.21
CA ILE A 173 -20.65 2.44 -0.02
C ILE A 173 -21.97 3.19 -0.05
N ARG A 174 -21.97 4.49 -0.34
CA ARG A 174 -23.19 5.30 -0.39
C ARG A 174 -24.15 4.81 -1.47
N ALA A 175 -23.65 4.54 -2.68
CA ALA A 175 -24.45 4.00 -3.77
C ALA A 175 -25.04 2.63 -3.41
N THR A 176 -24.25 1.76 -2.81
CA THR A 176 -24.70 0.42 -2.41
C THR A 176 -25.71 0.49 -1.27
N VAL A 177 -25.53 1.36 -0.28
CA VAL A 177 -26.51 1.55 0.81
C VAL A 177 -27.83 2.09 0.25
N ALA A 178 -27.78 3.02 -0.71
CA ALA A 178 -28.98 3.57 -1.33
C ALA A 178 -29.76 2.52 -2.14
N ASP A 179 -29.06 1.68 -2.91
CA ASP A 179 -29.66 0.60 -3.72
C ASP A 179 -30.10 -0.60 -2.88
N PHE A 180 -29.22 -1.07 -1.99
CA PHE A 180 -29.42 -2.30 -1.23
C PHE A 180 -30.27 -2.09 0.03
N GLN A 181 -30.35 -0.88 0.58
CA GLN A 181 -31.10 -0.57 1.81
C GLN A 181 -30.91 -1.63 2.91
N PRO A 182 -29.67 -1.85 3.39
CA PRO A 182 -29.39 -2.87 4.40
C PRO A 182 -30.04 -2.52 5.74
N ASP A 183 -30.56 -3.54 6.42
CA ASP A 183 -30.98 -3.44 7.82
C ASP A 183 -29.77 -3.44 8.78
N LEU A 184 -28.66 -4.05 8.34
CA LEU A 184 -27.43 -4.17 9.11
C LEU A 184 -26.20 -3.85 8.24
N LEU A 185 -25.33 -2.96 8.72
CA LEU A 185 -24.02 -2.69 8.14
C LEU A 185 -22.93 -3.24 9.07
N VAL A 186 -22.11 -4.15 8.56
CA VAL A 186 -21.03 -4.79 9.31
C VAL A 186 -19.69 -4.35 8.73
N HIS A 187 -18.95 -3.55 9.50
CA HIS A 187 -17.62 -3.09 9.14
C HIS A 187 -16.60 -3.52 10.20
N PRO A 188 -15.95 -4.70 10.03
CA PRO A 188 -14.84 -5.08 10.88
C PRO A 188 -13.66 -4.16 10.54
N GLY A 189 -13.20 -3.38 11.52
CA GLY A 189 -12.04 -2.52 11.36
C GLY A 189 -10.79 -3.32 10.94
N PRO A 190 -9.73 -2.65 10.44
CA PRO A 190 -8.48 -3.33 10.14
C PRO A 190 -7.98 -4.03 11.41
N SER A 191 -7.83 -5.36 11.35
CA SER A 191 -7.46 -6.12 12.54
C SER A 191 -6.12 -5.63 13.09
N ALA A 192 -6.14 -5.11 14.32
CA ALA A 192 -4.92 -4.84 15.07
C ALA A 192 -4.15 -6.15 15.20
N ARG A 193 -2.84 -6.10 14.95
CA ARG A 193 -1.91 -7.23 15.03
C ARG A 193 -2.27 -8.17 16.17
N LYS A 194 -2.34 -9.48 15.89
CA LYS A 194 -2.31 -10.50 16.95
C LYS A 194 -1.18 -10.14 17.93
N PRO A 195 -1.45 -10.05 19.24
CA PRO A 195 -0.38 -9.87 20.20
C PRO A 195 0.60 -11.03 19.99
N ARG A 196 1.86 -10.70 19.68
CA ARG A 196 2.94 -11.70 19.66
C ARG A 196 2.96 -12.29 21.07
N GLY A 197 2.52 -13.53 21.19
CA GLY A 197 2.73 -14.32 22.39
C GLY A 197 4.23 -14.34 22.66
N ARG A 198 4.68 -13.50 23.60
CA ARG A 198 5.94 -13.72 24.29
C ARG A 198 5.74 -15.00 25.09
N LEU A 199 6.24 -16.11 24.56
CA LEU A 199 6.81 -17.12 25.44
C LEU A 199 8.07 -16.46 26.02
N LEU A 200 7.98 -16.10 27.29
CA LEU A 200 9.12 -15.77 28.15
C LEU A 200 9.22 -16.88 29.19
N PRO A 201 10.44 -17.05 29.72
CA PRO A 201 11.46 -17.96 29.24
C PRO A 201 11.17 -19.44 29.55
#